data_AF-A0A226NH91-F1
#
_entry.id   AF-A0A226NH91-F1
#
_cell.length_a   1.000
_cell.length_b   1.000
_cell.length_c   1.000
_cell.angle_alpha   90.00
_cell.angle_beta   90.00
_cell.angle_gamma   90.00
#
_symmetry.space_group_name_H-M   'P 1'
#
loop_
_entity.id
_entity.type
_entity.pdbx_description
1 polymer ?
#
loop_
_entity_poly.entity_id
_entity_poly.type
_entity_poly.pdbx_seq_one_letter_code
_entity_poly.pdbx_strand_id
1 'polypeptide(L)'
;VDECSNEGTVACGDHAKCENVDGGFNCSCKEGYQPSTGKLQFKPNDGTSCQENPETKCELYKDCVTEHVNKTLAEISRLKTPLEMLQEINRNTLGPLLPVDVISYVEALSYSSLHTMQYSAPDNEALRNTTINVLVNTVSNFLQKDKIAIWEALPVDNQRQSLTKLLHTAEQATLLMSQNFKKTTQLDANASDIALKVFAFDSHHMKHIHPHVYTEGDYIKISPKKKEESQPNGTVAVVFLRYSNIGSLLSSPKNHSSKDGSEQRHTVSSSVIAVAISSNPPTLYELEKITFTLKYAKTADKDIKCAFWNYSADTMNGNWATEGCELMHSNSTHISCKCNHLTHFAVLMSSGGSVGVTNYNILTRITQLGIIISLICLSMCIFTFWFFSEIQSTRTTIHKNLCCSLFLAELIFLIGINMNNNKLVCSITAGLLHYFLLAAFAWMCIEGIHLYLIVVGVIYNKGFLHKNFYVFGYVSPAVVVGISAALGYKYYGTTE
;
A
#
# COMPACT_ATOMS: atom_id res chain seq x y z
N VAL A 1 38.79 -45.80 -1.17
CA VAL A 1 37.87 -45.43 -2.26
C VAL A 1 37.28 -44.09 -1.85
N ASP A 2 36.88 -43.24 -2.79
CA ASP A 2 36.16 -42.02 -2.45
C ASP A 2 34.72 -42.17 -2.95
N GLU A 3 33.87 -42.67 -2.07
CA GLU A 3 32.48 -42.96 -2.33
C GLU A 3 31.63 -41.70 -2.51
N CYS A 4 32.15 -40.51 -2.14
CA CYS A 4 31.47 -39.23 -2.23
C CYS A 4 31.92 -38.35 -3.43
N SER A 5 32.95 -38.75 -4.19
CA SER A 5 33.54 -37.94 -5.29
C SER A 5 32.84 -38.07 -6.65
N ASN A 6 31.86 -38.97 -6.81
CA ASN A 6 31.09 -39.04 -8.05
C ASN A 6 29.97 -37.99 -8.03
N GLU A 7 30.13 -36.95 -8.86
CA GLU A 7 29.14 -35.91 -9.12
C GLU A 7 27.86 -36.50 -9.72
N GLY A 8 26.84 -36.62 -8.88
CA GLY A 8 25.48 -36.93 -9.31
C GLY A 8 24.85 -37.97 -8.41
N THR A 9 23.99 -37.52 -7.49
CA THR A 9 22.77 -38.21 -7.00
C THR A 9 22.82 -39.74 -6.85
N VAL A 10 22.42 -40.25 -5.67
CA VAL A 10 22.16 -41.67 -5.34
C VAL A 10 23.25 -42.41 -4.51
N ALA A 11 24.00 -41.72 -3.64
CA ALA A 11 24.60 -42.41 -2.48
C ALA A 11 23.69 -42.31 -1.25
N CYS A 12 23.28 -41.09 -0.87
CA CYS A 12 22.58 -40.80 0.38
C CYS A 12 21.10 -40.40 0.22
N GLY A 13 20.55 -40.42 -1.00
CA GLY A 13 19.20 -39.92 -1.30
C GLY A 13 19.11 -38.39 -1.47
N ASP A 14 17.91 -37.89 -1.77
CA ASP A 14 17.67 -36.45 -1.95
C ASP A 14 17.83 -35.67 -0.64
N HIS A 15 18.33 -34.44 -0.75
CA HIS A 15 18.58 -33.51 0.37
C HIS A 15 19.55 -34.03 1.47
N ALA A 16 20.36 -35.03 1.16
CA ALA A 16 21.42 -35.55 2.03
C ALA A 16 22.84 -35.13 1.56
N LYS A 17 23.80 -35.12 2.49
CA LYS A 17 25.25 -34.90 2.32
C LYS A 17 26.01 -36.18 2.66
N CYS A 18 27.00 -36.51 1.83
CA CYS A 18 27.89 -37.67 1.98
C CYS A 18 29.20 -37.25 2.66
N GLU A 19 29.71 -38.08 3.59
CA GLU A 19 31.00 -37.92 4.27
C GLU A 19 31.75 -39.26 4.30
N ASN A 20 32.96 -39.31 3.74
CA ASN A 20 33.79 -40.52 3.77
C ASN A 20 34.43 -40.70 5.15
N VAL A 21 34.48 -41.94 5.62
CA VAL A 21 35.11 -42.36 6.87
C VAL A 21 36.04 -43.55 6.62
N ASP A 22 36.99 -43.82 7.51
CA ASP A 22 37.88 -44.97 7.33
C ASP A 22 37.05 -46.28 7.36
N GLY A 23 37.08 -47.03 6.26
CA GLY A 23 36.25 -48.22 6.06
C GLY A 23 34.85 -48.01 5.47
N GLY A 24 34.45 -46.81 5.03
CA GLY A 24 33.20 -46.58 4.29
C GLY A 24 32.75 -45.12 4.19
N PHE A 25 31.43 -44.87 4.12
CA PHE A 25 30.87 -43.52 4.13
C PHE A 25 29.62 -43.42 5.02
N ASN A 26 29.30 -42.20 5.45
CA ASN A 26 28.10 -41.84 6.20
C ASN A 26 27.31 -40.76 5.48
N CYS A 27 26.00 -40.78 5.71
CA CYS A 27 25.05 -39.80 5.18
C CYS A 27 24.48 -38.95 6.31
N SER A 28 24.31 -37.66 6.08
CA SER A 28 23.63 -36.72 6.99
C SER A 28 22.67 -35.84 6.18
N CYS A 29 21.64 -35.27 6.80
CA CYS A 29 20.75 -34.35 6.07
C CYS A 29 21.43 -32.99 5.87
N LYS A 30 21.17 -32.37 4.71
CA LYS A 30 21.57 -30.97 4.47
C LYS A 30 20.83 -30.05 5.43
N GLU A 31 21.42 -28.88 5.69
CA GLU A 31 20.81 -27.83 6.50
C GLU A 31 19.39 -27.51 5.99
N GLY A 32 18.40 -27.43 6.89
CA GLY A 32 16.98 -27.32 6.52
C GLY A 32 16.19 -28.64 6.52
N TYR A 33 16.84 -29.78 6.69
CA TYR A 33 16.21 -31.10 6.63
C TYR A 33 16.56 -31.96 7.85
N GLN A 34 15.60 -32.76 8.31
CA GLN A 34 15.77 -33.71 9.41
C GLN A 34 15.58 -35.17 8.93
N PRO A 35 16.32 -36.13 9.51
CA PRO A 35 16.18 -37.53 9.17
C PRO A 35 14.85 -38.10 9.69
N SER A 36 14.10 -38.82 8.86
CA SER A 36 12.82 -39.46 9.23
C SER A 36 12.91 -40.42 10.42
N THR A 37 14.11 -40.94 10.70
CA THR A 37 14.39 -41.88 11.80
C THR A 37 15.01 -41.21 13.04
N GLY A 38 15.27 -39.90 13.00
CA GLY A 38 15.91 -39.15 14.09
C GLY A 38 17.42 -39.39 14.26
N LYS A 39 18.04 -40.26 13.44
CA LYS A 39 19.49 -40.49 13.49
C LYS A 39 20.24 -39.41 12.69
N LEU A 40 21.04 -38.59 13.38
CA LEU A 40 21.85 -37.51 12.77
C LEU A 40 22.77 -37.99 11.64
N GLN A 41 23.26 -39.22 11.73
CA GLN A 41 24.00 -39.88 10.66
C GLN A 41 23.38 -41.25 10.39
N PHE A 42 23.25 -41.60 9.11
CA PHE A 42 22.64 -42.84 8.64
C PHE A 42 23.45 -43.47 7.50
N LYS A 43 23.20 -44.74 7.23
CA LYS A 43 23.80 -45.48 6.11
C LYS A 43 22.93 -45.35 4.85
N PRO A 44 23.54 -45.39 3.65
CA PRO A 44 22.80 -45.45 2.39
C PRO A 44 21.76 -46.59 2.42
N ASN A 45 20.54 -46.32 1.96
CA ASN A 45 19.43 -47.28 1.89
C ASN A 45 18.96 -47.89 3.24
N ASP A 46 19.31 -47.32 4.40
CA ASP A 46 18.84 -47.75 5.73
C ASP A 46 17.40 -47.28 6.04
N GLY A 47 16.57 -47.04 5.01
CA GLY A 47 15.19 -46.54 5.13
C GLY A 47 15.04 -45.10 5.67
N THR A 48 16.14 -44.40 5.94
CA THR A 48 16.13 -43.00 6.42
C THR A 48 16.07 -42.04 5.24
N SER A 49 15.13 -41.10 5.27
CA SER A 49 14.95 -40.04 4.26
C SER A 49 15.03 -38.67 4.93
N CYS A 50 15.64 -37.70 4.25
CA CYS A 50 15.65 -36.31 4.72
C CYS A 50 14.32 -35.63 4.41
N GLN A 51 13.57 -35.26 5.45
CA GLN A 51 12.32 -34.50 5.35
C GLN A 51 12.60 -33.04 5.70
N GLU A 52 11.89 -32.09 5.11
CA GLU A 52 12.02 -30.67 5.51
C GLU A 52 11.82 -30.55 7.02
N ASN A 53 12.77 -29.90 7.71
CA ASN A 53 12.68 -29.70 9.14
C ASN A 53 11.68 -28.55 9.41
N PRO A 54 10.53 -28.81 10.06
CA PRO A 54 9.55 -27.77 10.39
C PRO A 54 10.14 -26.63 11.24
N GLU A 55 11.20 -26.90 12.01
CA GLU A 55 11.87 -25.91 12.86
C GLU A 55 12.67 -24.88 12.06
N THR A 56 13.13 -25.21 10.84
CA THR A 56 13.95 -24.30 10.03
C THR A 56 13.16 -23.23 9.27
N LYS A 57 11.84 -23.38 9.20
CA LYS A 57 10.88 -22.39 8.68
C LYS A 57 9.68 -22.24 9.61
N CYS A 58 9.95 -22.24 10.92
CA CYS A 58 8.92 -22.19 11.95
C CYS A 58 7.96 -21.00 11.75
N GLU A 59 8.45 -19.87 11.22
CA GLU A 59 7.69 -18.66 10.92
C GLU A 59 6.51 -18.84 9.96
N LEU A 60 6.48 -19.94 9.19
CA LEU A 60 5.40 -20.27 8.26
C LEU A 60 4.25 -21.04 8.94
N TYR A 61 4.49 -21.66 10.10
CA TYR A 61 3.55 -22.56 10.76
C TYR A 61 3.09 -21.98 12.10
N LYS A 62 1.79 -21.68 12.21
CA LYS A 62 1.20 -21.03 13.40
C LYS A 62 1.47 -21.79 14.70
N ASP A 63 1.36 -23.11 14.69
CA ASP A 63 1.56 -23.94 15.89
C ASP A 63 3.01 -23.90 16.36
N CYS A 64 3.97 -23.95 15.43
CA CYS A 64 5.39 -23.82 15.73
C CYS A 64 5.73 -22.45 16.32
N VAL A 65 5.24 -21.36 15.69
CA VAL A 65 5.41 -20.00 16.21
C VAL A 65 4.85 -19.91 17.63
N THR A 66 3.66 -20.44 17.88
CA THR A 66 3.00 -20.39 19.19
C THR A 66 3.80 -21.15 20.25
N GLU A 67 4.31 -22.33 19.92
CA GLU A 67 5.15 -23.12 20.83
C GLU A 67 6.47 -22.40 21.16
N HIS A 68 7.15 -21.85 20.15
CA HIS A 68 8.40 -21.10 20.35
C HIS A 68 8.19 -19.85 21.20
N VAL A 69 7.14 -19.08 20.90
CA VAL A 69 6.73 -17.91 21.70
C VAL A 69 6.48 -18.30 23.16
N ASN A 70 5.70 -19.35 23.40
CA ASN A 70 5.40 -19.82 24.76
C ASN A 70 6.66 -20.26 25.52
N LYS A 71 7.60 -20.92 24.83
CA LYS A 71 8.89 -21.32 25.39
C LYS A 71 9.72 -20.10 25.78
N THR A 72 9.86 -19.12 24.88
CA THR A 72 10.58 -17.87 25.16
C THR A 72 9.94 -17.10 26.32
N LEU A 73 8.61 -16.99 26.34
CA LEU A 73 7.89 -16.33 27.42
C LEU A 73 8.09 -17.03 28.76
N ALA A 74 8.08 -18.37 28.79
CA ALA A 74 8.30 -19.15 30.01
C ALA A 74 9.73 -18.99 30.57
N GLU A 75 10.72 -18.69 29.73
CA GLU A 75 12.08 -18.37 30.16
C GLU A 75 12.15 -16.96 30.74
N ILE A 76 11.58 -15.97 30.04
CA ILE A 76 11.58 -14.57 30.47
C ILE A 76 10.75 -14.36 31.74
N SER A 77 9.61 -15.04 31.88
CA SER A 77 8.71 -14.92 33.04
C SER A 77 9.31 -15.47 34.34
N ARG A 78 10.44 -16.19 34.29
CA ARG A 78 11.17 -16.64 35.49
C ARG A 78 11.91 -15.49 36.18
N LEU A 79 12.22 -14.43 35.44
CA LEU A 79 12.88 -13.24 35.95
C LEU A 79 11.86 -12.43 36.77
N LYS A 80 12.32 -11.79 37.87
CA LYS A 80 11.39 -11.16 38.82
C LYS A 80 11.15 -9.69 38.52
N THR A 81 12.14 -8.99 37.98
CA THR A 81 12.04 -7.55 37.73
C THR A 81 11.89 -7.25 36.23
N PRO A 82 11.11 -6.23 35.84
CA PRO A 82 10.99 -5.84 34.44
C PRO A 82 12.33 -5.42 33.81
N LEU A 83 13.24 -4.84 34.60
CA LEU A 83 14.58 -4.49 34.11
C LEU A 83 15.41 -5.73 33.78
N GLU A 84 15.41 -6.77 34.61
CA GLU A 84 16.10 -8.04 34.32
C GLU A 84 15.53 -8.68 33.06
N MET A 85 14.20 -8.70 32.90
CA MET A 85 13.54 -9.19 31.70
C MET A 85 14.02 -8.44 30.46
N LEU A 86 14.01 -7.10 30.49
CA LEU A 86 14.48 -6.26 29.38
C LEU A 86 15.96 -6.48 29.07
N GLN A 87 16.81 -6.61 30.11
CA GLN A 87 18.23 -6.85 29.92
C GLN A 87 18.51 -8.21 29.26
N GLU A 88 17.77 -9.25 29.64
CA GLU A 88 17.90 -10.57 29.03
C GLU A 88 17.43 -10.57 27.57
N ILE A 89 16.29 -9.91 27.26
CA ILE A 89 15.83 -9.74 25.88
C ILE A 89 16.87 -8.94 25.07
N ASN A 90 17.41 -7.86 25.63
CA ASN A 90 18.47 -7.08 24.99
C ASN A 90 19.70 -7.94 24.68
N ARG A 91 20.12 -8.77 25.64
CA ARG A 91 21.29 -9.65 25.48
C ARG A 91 21.08 -10.68 24.37
N ASN A 92 19.90 -11.28 24.30
CA ASN A 92 19.58 -12.32 23.32
C ASN A 92 19.29 -11.77 21.91
N THR A 93 19.01 -10.46 21.80
CA THR A 93 18.73 -9.80 20.50
C THR A 93 19.96 -9.16 19.84
N LEU A 94 21.11 -9.09 20.54
CA LEU A 94 22.38 -8.62 19.96
C LEU A 94 22.98 -9.60 18.93
N GLY A 95 22.66 -10.89 19.07
CA GLY A 95 23.21 -11.97 18.24
C GLY A 95 22.53 -12.14 16.88
N PRO A 96 22.89 -13.19 16.13
CA PRO A 96 22.09 -13.64 14.99
C PRO A 96 20.70 -14.07 15.49
N LEU A 97 19.65 -13.67 14.75
CA LEU A 97 18.27 -14.01 15.06
C LEU A 97 17.68 -14.82 13.90
N LEU A 98 16.83 -15.78 14.22
CA LEU A 98 15.95 -16.44 13.25
C LEU A 98 14.66 -15.62 13.08
N PRO A 99 13.91 -15.79 11.97
CA PRO A 99 12.64 -15.09 11.78
C PRO A 99 11.65 -15.33 12.93
N VAL A 100 11.55 -16.56 13.43
CA VAL A 100 10.69 -16.89 14.59
C VAL A 100 11.16 -16.23 15.90
N ASP A 101 12.46 -15.97 16.06
CA ASP A 101 13.00 -15.29 17.25
C ASP A 101 12.54 -13.84 17.28
N VAL A 102 12.43 -13.19 16.11
CA VAL A 102 11.91 -11.82 16.02
C VAL A 102 10.49 -11.74 16.57
N ILE A 103 9.60 -12.66 16.15
CA ILE A 103 8.22 -12.70 16.67
C ILE A 103 8.23 -12.93 18.18
N SER A 104 9.03 -13.89 18.64
CA SER A 104 9.03 -14.35 20.03
C SER A 104 9.60 -13.32 21.01
N TYR A 105 10.69 -12.65 20.64
CA TYR A 105 11.26 -11.60 21.49
C TYR A 105 10.48 -10.29 21.42
N VAL A 106 9.76 -9.99 20.33
CA VAL A 106 8.79 -8.89 20.30
C VAL A 106 7.63 -9.15 21.25
N GLU A 107 7.13 -10.40 21.30
CA GLU A 107 6.12 -10.81 22.28
C GLU A 107 6.64 -10.66 23.72
N ALA A 108 7.85 -11.17 23.99
CA ALA A 108 8.48 -11.07 25.29
C ALA A 108 8.73 -9.61 25.72
N LEU A 109 9.10 -8.73 24.78
CA LEU A 109 9.28 -7.30 25.03
C LEU A 109 7.96 -6.64 25.44
N SER A 110 6.87 -7.00 24.75
CA SER A 110 5.52 -6.53 25.07
C SER A 110 5.10 -7.00 26.47
N TYR A 111 5.30 -8.28 26.77
CA TYR A 111 5.01 -8.88 28.08
C TYR A 111 5.78 -8.20 29.23
N SER A 112 7.08 -7.97 29.06
CA SER A 112 7.93 -7.27 30.04
C SER A 112 7.49 -5.82 30.28
N SER A 113 7.13 -5.13 29.20
CA SER A 113 6.63 -3.76 29.25
C SER A 113 5.29 -3.66 29.99
N LEU A 114 4.39 -4.62 29.78
CA LEU A 114 3.14 -4.75 30.54
C LEU A 114 3.40 -4.99 32.03
N HIS A 115 4.38 -5.82 32.41
CA HIS A 115 4.73 -6.03 33.83
C HIS A 115 5.34 -4.79 34.49
N THR A 116 5.94 -3.89 33.68
CA THR A 116 6.34 -2.56 34.15
C THR A 116 5.13 -1.70 34.56
N MET A 117 3.92 -1.97 34.05
CA MET A 117 2.68 -1.29 34.48
C MET A 117 2.28 -1.64 35.92
N GLN A 118 2.68 -2.82 36.40
CA GLN A 118 2.18 -3.38 37.66
C GLN A 118 3.14 -3.12 38.84
N TYR A 119 4.44 -3.01 38.56
CA TYR A 119 5.40 -2.46 39.50
C TYR A 119 5.32 -0.94 39.48
N SER A 120 4.85 -0.34 40.59
CA SER A 120 4.93 1.10 40.83
C SER A 120 6.28 1.62 40.33
N ALA A 121 6.24 2.52 39.34
CA ALA A 121 7.44 3.00 38.66
C ALA A 121 8.53 3.32 39.68
N PRO A 122 9.79 2.93 39.40
CA PRO A 122 10.83 3.08 40.39
C PRO A 122 10.91 4.56 40.80
N ASP A 123 10.72 4.81 42.08
CA ASP A 123 10.85 6.15 42.68
C ASP A 123 12.28 6.70 42.46
N ASN A 124 13.21 5.80 42.11
CA ASN A 124 14.56 6.07 41.65
C ASN A 124 14.61 6.47 40.17
N GLU A 125 14.85 7.76 39.93
CA GLU A 125 15.09 8.35 38.61
C GLU A 125 16.21 7.65 37.82
N ALA A 126 17.29 7.24 38.47
CA ALA A 126 18.39 6.55 37.80
C ALA A 126 17.93 5.19 37.23
N LEU A 127 17.15 4.43 38.00
CA LEU A 127 16.63 3.14 37.57
C LEU A 127 15.67 3.28 36.38
N ARG A 128 14.82 4.32 36.38
CA ARG A 128 13.94 4.64 35.25
C ARG A 128 14.74 4.99 33.99
N ASN A 129 15.73 5.87 34.10
CA ASN A 129 16.56 6.28 32.96
C ASN A 129 17.35 5.08 32.40
N THR A 130 17.87 4.20 33.27
CA THR A 130 18.49 2.94 32.85
C THR A 130 17.50 2.04 32.13
N THR A 131 16.27 1.88 32.63
CA THR A 131 15.24 1.04 32.01
C THR A 131 14.87 1.55 30.63
N ILE A 132 14.68 2.86 30.46
CA ILE A 132 14.39 3.48 29.16
C ILE A 132 15.56 3.26 28.19
N ASN A 133 16.81 3.43 28.64
CA ASN A 133 17.99 3.17 27.79
C ASN A 133 18.08 1.71 27.34
N VAL A 134 17.80 0.75 28.23
CA VAL A 134 17.78 -0.67 27.86
C VAL A 134 16.66 -0.96 26.86
N LEU A 135 15.45 -0.40 27.06
CA LEU A 135 14.34 -0.52 26.13
C LEU A 135 14.72 0.01 24.74
N VAL A 136 15.29 1.22 24.67
CA VAL A 136 15.71 1.85 23.39
C VAL A 136 16.77 1.00 22.69
N ASN A 137 17.78 0.50 23.41
CA ASN A 137 18.77 -0.39 22.84
C ASN A 137 18.17 -1.71 22.34
N THR A 138 17.24 -2.30 23.09
CA THR A 138 16.55 -3.53 22.72
C THR A 138 15.76 -3.35 21.42
N VAL A 139 14.99 -2.26 21.31
CA VAL A 139 14.24 -1.92 20.09
C VAL A 139 15.20 -1.65 18.94
N SER A 140 16.33 -0.98 19.20
CA SER A 140 17.36 -0.74 18.19
C SER A 140 17.90 -2.04 17.61
N ASN A 141 18.15 -3.08 18.42
CA ASN A 141 18.67 -4.36 17.96
C ASN A 141 17.81 -4.99 16.86
N PHE A 142 16.47 -4.87 16.95
CA PHE A 142 15.57 -5.38 15.92
C PHE A 142 15.59 -4.56 14.62
N LEU A 143 15.97 -3.29 14.67
CA LEU A 143 15.88 -2.34 13.56
C LEU A 143 17.23 -2.09 12.87
N GLN A 144 18.29 -2.76 13.31
CA GLN A 144 19.60 -2.69 12.67
C GLN A 144 19.52 -3.19 11.22
N LYS A 145 20.35 -2.59 10.35
CA LYS A 145 20.33 -2.87 8.91
C LYS A 145 20.59 -4.34 8.55
N ASP A 146 21.40 -5.05 9.32
CA ASP A 146 21.67 -6.49 9.14
C ASP A 146 20.46 -7.38 9.49
N LYS A 147 19.51 -6.87 10.30
CA LYS A 147 18.30 -7.61 10.67
C LYS A 147 17.13 -7.43 9.70
N ILE A 148 17.19 -6.45 8.79
CA ILE A 148 16.12 -6.18 7.81
C ILE A 148 15.82 -7.43 6.98
N ALA A 149 16.84 -8.19 6.58
CA ALA A 149 16.66 -9.44 5.82
C ALA A 149 15.87 -10.51 6.59
N ILE A 150 16.01 -10.56 7.92
CA ILE A 150 15.29 -11.50 8.79
C ILE A 150 13.81 -11.10 8.85
N TRP A 151 13.52 -9.80 8.95
CA TRP A 151 12.16 -9.30 8.85
C TRP A 151 11.53 -9.60 7.50
N GLU A 152 12.26 -9.41 6.40
CA GLU A 152 11.77 -9.70 5.04
C GLU A 152 11.54 -11.20 4.78
N ALA A 153 12.12 -12.09 5.58
CA ALA A 153 11.86 -13.53 5.53
C ALA A 153 10.53 -13.95 6.18
N LEU A 154 9.94 -13.09 7.02
CA LEU A 154 8.64 -13.36 7.66
C LEU A 154 7.48 -13.25 6.66
N PRO A 155 6.40 -14.06 6.84
CA PRO A 155 5.14 -13.83 6.15
C PRO A 155 4.62 -12.41 6.39
N VAL A 156 4.02 -11.79 5.36
CA VAL A 156 3.59 -10.38 5.39
C VAL A 156 2.71 -10.05 6.59
N ASP A 157 1.78 -10.94 6.94
CA ASP A 157 0.89 -10.74 8.09
C ASP A 157 1.65 -10.77 9.42
N ASN A 158 2.50 -11.78 9.64
CA ASN A 158 3.33 -11.91 10.84
C ASN A 158 4.34 -10.76 10.97
N GLN A 159 4.95 -10.36 9.85
CA GLN A 159 5.87 -9.24 9.77
C GLN A 159 5.17 -7.94 10.20
N ARG A 160 4.04 -7.61 9.57
CA ARG A 160 3.26 -6.41 9.86
C ARG A 160 2.75 -6.37 11.30
N GLN A 161 2.24 -7.49 11.79
CA GLN A 161 1.74 -7.60 13.16
C GLN A 161 2.86 -7.39 14.18
N SER A 162 4.01 -8.06 13.98
CA SER A 162 5.16 -7.96 14.88
C SER A 162 5.81 -6.57 14.84
N LEU A 163 5.91 -5.93 13.67
CA LEU A 163 6.40 -4.55 13.55
C LEU A 163 5.48 -3.56 14.27
N THR A 164 4.17 -3.68 14.06
CA THR A 164 3.18 -2.82 14.73
C THR A 164 3.24 -3.01 16.24
N LYS A 165 3.37 -4.26 16.71
CA LYS A 165 3.51 -4.57 18.13
C LYS A 165 4.81 -4.02 18.73
N LEU A 166 5.92 -4.07 18.00
CA LEU A 166 7.20 -3.47 18.41
C LEU A 166 7.07 -1.95 18.58
N LEU A 167 6.49 -1.27 17.58
CA LEU A 167 6.22 0.17 17.60
C LEU A 167 5.31 0.56 18.77
N HIS A 168 4.18 -0.12 18.91
CA HIS A 168 3.22 0.10 20.00
C HIS A 168 3.85 -0.13 21.37
N THR A 169 4.63 -1.21 21.54
CA THR A 169 5.28 -1.53 22.80
C THR A 169 6.31 -0.47 23.17
N ALA A 170 7.14 -0.02 22.23
CA ALA A 170 8.12 1.04 22.48
C ALA A 170 7.44 2.35 22.92
N GLU A 171 6.32 2.70 22.26
CA GLU A 171 5.52 3.88 22.59
C GLU A 171 4.90 3.78 24.00
N GLN A 172 4.13 2.73 24.26
CA GLN A 172 3.40 2.56 25.51
C GLN A 172 4.33 2.39 26.71
N ALA A 173 5.37 1.56 26.59
CA ALA A 173 6.33 1.35 27.66
C ALA A 173 7.00 2.67 28.11
N THR A 174 7.43 3.48 27.13
CA THR A 174 8.05 4.77 27.42
C THR A 174 7.05 5.75 28.04
N LEU A 175 5.83 5.80 27.50
CA LEU A 175 4.78 6.69 27.99
C LEU A 175 4.47 6.43 29.47
N LEU A 176 4.34 5.17 29.84
CA LEU A 176 4.10 4.72 31.22
C LEU A 176 5.25 5.04 32.16
N MET A 177 6.49 4.78 31.73
CA MET A 177 7.67 5.16 32.52
C MET A 177 7.73 6.68 32.71
N SER A 178 7.19 7.45 31.77
CA SER A 178 7.21 8.92 31.79
C SER A 178 6.09 9.57 32.61
N GLN A 179 5.07 8.83 33.05
CA GLN A 179 3.99 9.40 33.87
C GLN A 179 4.42 9.80 35.29
N ASN A 180 5.52 9.24 35.78
CA ASN A 180 5.94 9.35 37.19
C ASN A 180 7.06 10.38 37.43
N PHE A 181 7.31 11.28 36.48
CA PHE A 181 8.25 12.37 36.71
C PHE A 181 7.65 13.40 37.68
N LYS A 182 8.25 13.51 38.87
CA LYS A 182 7.86 14.48 39.91
C LYS A 182 8.32 15.91 39.62
N LYS A 183 9.22 16.10 38.66
CA LYS A 183 9.83 17.40 38.29
C LYS A 183 9.85 17.55 36.78
N THR A 184 9.99 18.80 36.33
CA THR A 184 10.25 19.11 34.93
C THR A 184 11.59 18.51 34.51
N THR A 185 11.56 17.50 33.65
CA THR A 185 12.73 16.72 33.22
C THR A 185 12.69 16.49 31.72
N GLN A 186 13.85 16.61 31.09
CA GLN A 186 14.06 16.14 29.72
C GLN A 186 15.00 14.94 29.74
N LEU A 187 14.63 13.86 29.08
CA LEU A 187 15.45 12.66 28.93
C LEU A 187 15.66 12.37 27.45
N ASP A 188 16.92 12.21 27.04
CA ASP A 188 17.30 11.81 25.70
C ASP A 188 17.95 10.40 25.78
N ALA A 189 17.41 9.45 25.02
CA ALA A 189 17.92 8.10 24.89
C ALA A 189 18.05 7.75 23.41
N ASN A 190 19.28 7.60 22.93
CA ASN A 190 19.56 7.40 21.50
C ASN A 190 20.34 6.10 21.29
N ALA A 191 19.96 5.35 20.27
CA ALA A 191 20.69 4.20 19.74
C ALA A 191 20.91 4.38 18.22
N SER A 192 21.41 3.35 17.53
CA SER A 192 21.78 3.45 16.11
C SER A 192 20.60 3.74 15.18
N ASP A 193 19.47 3.09 15.42
CA ASP A 193 18.33 3.08 14.50
C ASP A 193 17.06 3.68 15.10
N ILE A 194 17.13 4.06 16.38
CA ILE A 194 16.05 4.68 17.14
C ILE A 194 16.59 5.83 18.00
N ALA A 195 15.85 6.94 18.01
CA ALA A 195 16.08 8.04 18.93
C ALA A 195 14.80 8.33 19.71
N LEU A 196 14.95 8.53 21.02
CA LEU A 196 13.85 8.72 21.96
C LEU A 196 14.11 9.98 22.79
N LYS A 197 13.10 10.85 22.87
CA LYS A 197 13.14 12.03 23.75
C LYS A 197 11.87 12.14 24.56
N VAL A 198 12.00 12.37 25.86
CA VAL A 198 10.89 12.58 26.79
C VAL A 198 10.95 13.99 27.33
N PHE A 199 9.83 14.70 27.30
CA PHE A 199 9.61 15.94 28.01
C PHE A 199 8.54 15.71 29.06
N ALA A 200 8.91 15.78 30.34
CA ALA A 200 7.97 15.79 31.44
C ALA A 200 7.95 17.18 32.08
N PHE A 201 6.76 17.72 32.32
CA PHE A 201 6.57 19.04 32.94
C PHE A 201 5.23 19.12 33.67
N ASP A 202 5.12 20.07 34.59
CA ASP A 202 3.88 20.35 35.31
C ASP A 202 2.98 21.34 34.54
N SER A 203 1.76 21.54 35.04
CA SER A 203 0.79 22.48 34.47
C SER A 203 1.28 23.93 34.45
N HIS A 204 2.10 24.36 35.42
CA HIS A 204 2.63 25.73 35.50
C HIS A 204 3.61 26.06 34.37
N HIS A 205 4.45 25.10 33.98
CA HIS A 205 5.44 25.28 32.92
C HIS A 205 4.88 25.08 31.50
N MET A 206 3.62 24.64 31.37
CA MET A 206 2.96 24.32 30.10
C MET A 206 2.87 25.51 29.12
N LYS A 207 2.81 26.76 29.61
CA LYS A 207 2.72 27.96 28.74
C LYS A 207 4.05 28.32 28.07
N HIS A 208 5.17 27.92 28.66
CA HIS A 208 6.52 28.30 28.19
C HIS A 208 7.20 27.17 27.43
N ILE A 209 6.88 25.92 27.77
CA ILE A 209 7.46 24.74 27.12
C ILE A 209 6.66 24.42 25.85
N HIS A 210 7.33 24.53 24.71
CA HIS A 210 6.82 24.07 23.42
C HIS A 210 7.65 22.86 22.99
N PRO A 211 7.19 21.63 23.27
CA PRO A 211 7.95 20.42 22.96
C PRO A 211 8.23 20.36 21.46
N HIS A 212 9.52 20.44 21.14
CA HIS A 212 10.02 20.30 19.78
C HIS A 212 11.32 19.52 19.80
N VAL A 213 11.55 18.74 18.74
CA VAL A 213 12.75 17.93 18.59
C VAL A 213 13.32 18.17 17.21
N TYR A 214 14.64 18.38 17.18
CA TYR A 214 15.42 18.37 15.95
C TYR A 214 16.48 17.27 16.07
N THR A 215 16.35 16.22 15.27
CA THR A 215 17.24 15.05 15.30
C THR A 215 17.56 14.63 13.88
N GLU A 216 18.84 14.57 13.53
CA GLU A 216 19.34 14.14 12.21
C GLU A 216 18.72 14.88 11.01
N GLY A 217 18.23 16.12 11.22
CA GLY A 217 17.57 16.94 10.21
C GLY A 217 16.08 16.73 10.04
N ASP A 218 15.49 15.86 10.87
CA ASP A 218 14.05 15.76 11.05
C ASP A 218 13.63 16.70 12.19
N TYR A 219 12.56 17.45 11.97
CA TYR A 219 12.00 18.39 12.94
C TYR A 219 10.57 18.00 13.26
N ILE A 220 10.20 18.05 14.54
CA ILE A 220 8.82 17.83 14.98
C ILE A 220 8.46 18.82 16.07
N LYS A 221 7.24 19.34 16.00
CA LYS A 221 6.68 20.31 16.93
C LYS A 221 5.25 19.96 17.27
N ILE A 222 4.95 19.97 18.56
CA ILE A 222 3.59 19.80 19.07
C ILE A 222 3.01 21.16 19.42
N SER A 223 1.75 21.38 19.04
CA SER A 223 1.00 22.57 19.44
C SER A 223 -0.21 22.13 20.28
N PRO A 224 -0.24 22.43 21.59
CA PRO A 224 -1.41 22.19 22.41
C PRO A 224 -2.51 23.21 22.14
N LYS A 225 -3.77 22.83 22.37
CA LYS A 225 -4.89 23.78 22.35
C LYS A 225 -4.73 24.79 23.48
N LYS A 226 -4.94 26.07 23.16
CA LYS A 226 -4.97 27.13 24.17
C LYS A 226 -6.22 26.96 25.04
N LYS A 227 -6.04 26.89 26.37
CA LYS A 227 -7.13 26.96 27.36
C LYS A 227 -7.05 28.27 28.13
N GLU A 228 -8.20 28.94 28.28
CA GLU A 228 -8.40 30.11 29.15
C GLU A 228 -8.72 29.61 30.57
N GLU A 229 -7.76 29.84 31.48
CA GLU A 229 -7.86 29.86 32.95
C GLU A 229 -8.70 28.82 33.74
N SER A 230 -7.98 27.82 34.26
CA SER A 230 -7.95 27.34 35.66
C SER A 230 -7.21 26.00 35.59
N GLN A 231 -5.88 26.04 35.71
CA GLN A 231 -5.07 24.82 35.57
C GLN A 231 -5.20 24.00 36.84
N PRO A 232 -5.84 22.80 36.84
CA PRO A 232 -5.63 21.87 37.92
C PRO A 232 -4.14 21.52 38.02
N ASN A 233 -3.64 21.31 39.23
CA ASN A 233 -2.31 20.74 39.42
C ASN A 233 -2.25 19.40 38.70
N GLY A 234 -1.25 19.22 37.85
CA GLY A 234 -1.13 18.02 37.05
C GLY A 234 0.19 17.95 36.31
N THR A 235 0.47 16.78 35.76
CA THR A 235 1.70 16.47 35.05
C THR A 235 1.41 16.09 33.60
N VAL A 236 2.32 16.47 32.71
CA VAL A 236 2.28 16.14 31.29
C VAL A 236 3.60 15.50 30.92
N ALA A 237 3.51 14.38 30.21
CA ALA A 237 4.65 13.71 29.59
C ALA A 237 4.42 13.62 28.09
N VAL A 238 5.42 14.05 27.33
CA VAL A 238 5.45 14.01 25.87
C VAL A 238 6.63 13.15 25.46
N VAL A 239 6.36 12.10 24.70
CA VAL A 239 7.38 11.18 24.19
C VAL A 239 7.50 11.34 22.68
N PHE A 240 8.71 11.52 22.21
CA PHE A 240 9.09 11.54 20.80
C PHE A 240 9.91 10.31 20.48
N LEU A 241 9.54 9.61 19.41
CA LEU A 241 10.25 8.46 18.87
C LEU A 241 10.61 8.75 17.41
N ARG A 242 11.81 8.35 17.01
CA ARG A 242 12.25 8.39 15.61
C ARG A 242 12.92 7.08 15.26
N TYR A 243 12.51 6.49 14.15
CA TYR A 243 13.02 5.24 13.60
C TYR A 243 13.65 5.49 12.24
N SER A 244 14.93 5.17 12.08
CA SER A 244 15.71 5.49 10.88
C SER A 244 15.41 4.54 9.72
N ASN A 245 15.40 3.22 9.98
CA ASN A 245 15.46 2.19 8.93
C ASN A 245 14.20 1.30 8.84
N ILE A 246 13.13 1.63 9.56
CA ILE A 246 11.90 0.80 9.58
C ILE A 246 10.98 1.03 8.36
N GLY A 247 11.18 2.13 7.62
CA GLY A 247 10.29 2.52 6.52
C GLY A 247 10.16 1.46 5.40
N SER A 248 11.26 0.78 5.07
CA SER A 248 11.22 -0.30 4.06
C SER A 248 10.37 -1.49 4.49
N LEU A 249 10.34 -1.79 5.79
CA LEU A 249 9.58 -2.90 6.37
C LEU A 249 8.08 -2.60 6.48
N LEU A 250 7.71 -1.33 6.62
CA LEU A 250 6.31 -0.87 6.65
C LEU A 250 5.75 -0.50 5.27
N SER A 251 6.53 -0.66 4.20
CA SER A 251 6.07 -0.39 2.84
C SER A 251 5.13 -1.49 2.32
N SER A 252 4.35 -1.19 1.28
CA SER A 252 3.47 -2.21 0.67
C SER A 252 4.29 -3.44 0.22
N PRO A 253 3.77 -4.67 0.45
CA PRO A 253 4.49 -5.91 0.12
C PRO A 253 4.81 -5.99 -1.38
N LYS A 254 6.00 -6.49 -1.71
CA LYS A 254 6.54 -6.48 -3.09
C LYS A 254 5.95 -7.56 -4.00
N ASN A 255 5.40 -8.67 -3.47
CA ASN A 255 4.95 -9.83 -4.26
C ASN A 255 3.62 -10.43 -3.76
N HIS A 256 2.55 -10.34 -4.56
CA HIS A 256 1.97 -11.43 -5.36
C HIS A 256 0.61 -11.01 -5.93
N SER A 257 0.58 -10.78 -7.25
CA SER A 257 -0.58 -10.97 -8.13
C SER A 257 -2.00 -10.76 -7.55
N SER A 258 -2.31 -9.58 -7.03
CA SER A 258 -3.70 -9.13 -7.05
C SER A 258 -4.01 -8.69 -8.48
N LYS A 259 -4.90 -9.43 -9.15
CA LYS A 259 -5.57 -9.02 -10.41
C LYS A 259 -6.51 -7.82 -10.19
N ASP A 260 -6.22 -6.97 -9.21
CA ASP A 260 -7.00 -5.80 -8.88
C ASP A 260 -6.12 -4.58 -9.13
N GLY A 261 -6.32 -3.94 -10.28
CA GLY A 261 -5.51 -2.83 -10.78
C GLY A 261 -5.71 -1.52 -10.02
N SER A 262 -6.09 -1.57 -8.74
CA SER A 262 -6.54 -0.43 -7.94
C SER A 262 -5.66 -0.11 -6.73
N GLU A 263 -4.83 -1.04 -6.23
CA GLU A 263 -3.97 -0.76 -5.06
C GLU A 263 -2.67 -0.05 -5.47
N GLN A 264 -2.64 1.26 -5.20
CA GLN A 264 -1.45 2.08 -5.33
C GLN A 264 -0.34 1.53 -4.42
N ARG A 265 0.83 1.20 -4.99
CA ARG A 265 1.99 0.79 -4.20
C ARG A 265 2.55 1.99 -3.46
N HIS A 266 2.52 1.93 -2.14
CA HIS A 266 3.08 2.96 -1.26
C HIS A 266 4.44 2.51 -0.72
N THR A 267 5.47 3.30 -1.02
CA THR A 267 6.82 3.13 -0.47
C THR A 267 7.11 4.24 0.52
N VAL A 268 7.46 3.88 1.76
CA VAL A 268 7.88 4.86 2.77
C VAL A 268 9.26 5.39 2.40
N SER A 269 9.40 6.71 2.25
CA SER A 269 10.63 7.34 1.73
C SER A 269 11.33 8.27 2.73
N SER A 270 10.80 8.35 3.95
CA SER A 270 11.38 9.07 5.09
C SER A 270 11.66 8.12 6.25
N SER A 271 12.28 8.65 7.30
CA SER A 271 12.21 8.07 8.64
C SER A 271 10.74 8.00 9.12
N VAL A 272 10.47 7.12 10.08
CA VAL A 272 9.17 7.05 10.77
C VAL A 272 9.32 7.75 12.11
N ILE A 273 8.45 8.70 12.41
CA ILE A 273 8.45 9.46 13.67
C ILE A 273 7.15 9.19 14.42
N ALA A 274 7.16 9.24 15.74
CA ALA A 274 5.95 9.08 16.53
C ALA A 274 5.94 10.03 17.71
N VAL A 275 4.73 10.40 18.13
CA VAL A 275 4.52 11.23 19.31
C VAL A 275 3.39 10.68 20.13
N ALA A 276 3.68 10.49 21.41
CA ALA A 276 2.70 10.09 22.41
C ALA A 276 2.63 11.15 23.51
N ILE A 277 1.43 11.37 24.01
CA ILE A 277 1.16 12.34 25.08
C ILE A 277 0.39 11.64 26.18
N SER A 278 0.84 11.81 27.41
CA SER A 278 0.12 11.40 28.60
C SER A 278 -0.02 12.59 29.53
N SER A 279 -1.22 12.81 30.03
CA SER A 279 -1.47 13.87 31.00
C SER A 279 -2.36 13.38 32.13
N ASN A 280 -2.10 13.88 33.33
CA ASN A 280 -2.90 13.61 34.51
C ASN A 280 -3.29 14.96 35.17
N PRO A 281 -4.56 15.39 35.09
CA PRO A 281 -5.72 14.71 34.49
C PRO A 281 -5.66 14.65 32.94
N PRO A 282 -6.34 13.70 32.27
CA PRO A 282 -6.26 13.51 30.80
C PRO A 282 -6.67 14.71 29.95
N THR A 283 -7.52 15.59 30.48
CA THR A 283 -7.98 16.82 29.81
C THR A 283 -7.00 17.98 29.97
N LEU A 284 -5.88 17.79 30.67
CA LEU A 284 -4.91 18.85 30.94
C LEU A 284 -4.19 19.29 29.66
N TYR A 285 -3.81 18.34 28.81
CA TYR A 285 -3.04 18.61 27.59
C TYR A 285 -3.74 18.04 26.35
N GLU A 286 -4.49 18.89 25.64
CA GLU A 286 -5.15 18.51 24.40
C GLU A 286 -4.33 18.95 23.17
N LEU A 287 -4.14 18.05 22.21
CA LEU A 287 -3.50 18.36 20.94
C LEU A 287 -4.38 19.29 20.10
N GLU A 288 -3.81 20.38 19.58
CA GLU A 288 -4.42 21.17 18.49
C GLU A 288 -3.95 20.64 17.14
N LYS A 289 -2.63 20.54 16.98
CA LYS A 289 -1.98 20.06 15.76
C LYS A 289 -0.55 19.63 16.04
N ILE A 290 -0.08 18.72 15.20
CA ILE A 290 1.32 18.35 15.12
C ILE A 290 1.88 18.83 13.78
N THR A 291 3.10 19.35 13.78
CA THR A 291 3.80 19.75 12.56
C THR A 291 5.16 19.11 12.55
N PHE A 292 5.48 18.42 11.46
CA PHE A 292 6.76 17.76 11.30
C PHE A 292 7.35 18.04 9.93
N THR A 293 8.67 18.07 9.87
CA THR A 293 9.46 18.22 8.66
C THR A 293 10.45 17.07 8.60
N LEU A 294 10.32 16.22 7.58
CA LEU A 294 11.16 15.04 7.40
C LEU A 294 12.04 15.16 6.17
N LYS A 295 13.25 14.61 6.26
CA LYS A 295 14.11 14.38 5.09
C LYS A 295 13.50 13.30 4.20
N TYR A 296 13.54 13.54 2.90
CA TYR A 296 13.10 12.57 1.90
C TYR A 296 13.89 12.73 0.59
N ALA A 297 13.95 11.65 -0.21
CA ALA A 297 14.60 11.67 -1.51
C ALA A 297 13.55 11.79 -2.64
N LYS A 298 13.42 12.97 -3.23
CA LYS A 298 12.49 13.18 -4.35
C LYS A 298 12.88 12.33 -5.56
N THR A 299 12.01 11.40 -5.92
CA THR A 299 12.09 10.64 -7.18
C THR A 299 11.14 11.28 -8.20
N ALA A 300 11.58 11.43 -9.45
CA ALA A 300 10.71 11.91 -10.52
C ALA A 300 9.52 10.94 -10.71
N ASP A 301 8.34 11.48 -11.01
CA ASP A 301 7.11 10.72 -11.33
C ASP A 301 6.41 9.99 -10.16
N LYS A 302 6.64 10.38 -8.89
CA LYS A 302 5.92 9.84 -7.73
C LYS A 302 5.15 10.91 -6.97
N ASP A 303 3.89 10.61 -6.66
CA ASP A 303 3.04 11.45 -5.80
C ASP A 303 3.47 11.29 -4.33
N ILE A 304 3.48 12.40 -3.60
CA ILE A 304 4.00 12.48 -2.23
C ILE A 304 2.84 12.71 -1.28
N LYS A 305 2.68 11.84 -0.28
CA LYS A 305 1.60 11.91 0.70
C LYS A 305 2.15 11.90 2.12
N CYS A 306 1.65 12.81 2.95
CA CYS A 306 1.82 12.78 4.40
C CYS A 306 0.87 11.71 4.96
N ALA A 307 1.40 10.72 5.67
CA ALA A 307 0.61 9.60 6.14
C ALA A 307 0.92 9.24 7.59
N PHE A 308 0.03 8.46 8.18
CA PHE A 308 0.17 7.89 9.49
C PHE A 308 -0.15 6.40 9.51
N TRP A 309 0.42 5.68 10.46
CA TRP A 309 0.16 4.27 10.67
C TRP A 309 -1.14 4.10 11.46
N ASN A 310 -2.21 3.74 10.76
CA ASN A 310 -3.50 3.44 11.35
C ASN A 310 -3.51 1.96 11.74
N TYR A 311 -3.63 1.65 13.02
CA TYR A 311 -3.65 0.27 13.50
C TYR A 311 -4.65 0.10 14.65
N SER A 312 -5.14 -1.14 14.80
CA SER A 312 -5.92 -1.53 15.97
C SER A 312 -5.01 -2.11 17.03
N ALA A 313 -5.12 -1.61 18.27
CA ALA A 313 -4.35 -2.12 19.41
C ALA A 313 -4.69 -3.58 19.75
N ASP A 314 -5.88 -4.06 19.40
CA ASP A 314 -6.30 -5.43 19.71
C ASP A 314 -5.69 -6.47 18.76
N THR A 315 -5.62 -6.15 17.46
CA THR A 315 -5.12 -7.08 16.44
C THR A 315 -3.66 -6.84 16.09
N MET A 316 -3.12 -5.66 16.42
CA MET A 316 -1.82 -5.17 15.96
C MET A 316 -1.68 -5.18 14.43
N ASN A 317 -2.79 -5.17 13.69
CA ASN A 317 -2.77 -5.04 12.26
C ASN A 317 -2.97 -3.56 11.89
N GLY A 318 -2.15 -3.07 10.96
CA GLY A 318 -2.16 -1.66 10.58
C GLY A 318 -1.90 -1.42 9.10
N ASN A 319 -2.28 -0.25 8.65
CA ASN A 319 -2.04 0.24 7.30
C ASN A 319 -1.70 1.73 7.32
N TRP A 320 -1.05 2.21 6.26
CA TRP A 320 -0.86 3.64 6.11
C TRP A 320 -2.16 4.31 5.66
N ALA A 321 -2.49 5.41 6.32
CA ALA A 321 -3.68 6.21 6.03
C ALA A 321 -3.30 7.70 6.01
N THR A 322 -4.12 8.54 5.37
CA THR A 322 -3.80 9.97 5.14
C THR A 322 -4.81 10.93 5.78
N GLU A 323 -5.85 10.38 6.39
CA GLU A 323 -6.92 11.15 7.02
C GLU A 323 -6.39 12.02 8.17
N GLY A 324 -6.78 13.29 8.15
CA GLY A 324 -6.34 14.25 9.18
C GLY A 324 -4.90 14.75 9.02
N CYS A 325 -4.20 14.37 7.94
CA CYS A 325 -2.86 14.85 7.60
C CYS A 325 -2.88 15.70 6.31
N GLU A 326 -2.27 16.88 6.38
CA GLU A 326 -2.19 17.87 5.31
C GLU A 326 -0.72 18.15 4.95
N LEU A 327 -0.44 18.25 3.65
CA LEU A 327 0.86 18.71 3.15
C LEU A 327 0.95 20.23 3.29
N MET A 328 1.93 20.72 4.03
CA MET A 328 2.16 22.16 4.22
C MET A 328 3.11 22.74 3.17
N HIS A 329 4.27 22.12 3.03
CA HIS A 329 5.32 22.57 2.13
C HIS A 329 6.19 21.38 1.71
N SER A 330 6.63 21.36 0.46
CA SER A 330 7.58 20.36 -0.02
C SER A 330 8.65 21.05 -0.86
N ASN A 331 9.91 20.79 -0.53
CA ASN A 331 11.04 21.12 -1.39
C ASN A 331 11.66 19.81 -1.92
N SER A 332 12.83 19.84 -2.56
CA SER A 332 13.47 18.62 -3.12
C SER A 332 14.06 17.65 -2.08
N THR A 333 14.22 18.08 -0.83
CA THR A 333 14.99 17.38 0.23
C THR A 333 14.21 17.17 1.52
N HIS A 334 13.21 18.01 1.77
CA HIS A 334 12.42 18.07 2.98
C HIS A 334 10.96 18.31 2.63
N ILE A 335 10.10 17.68 3.40
CA ILE A 335 8.66 17.80 3.31
C ILE A 335 8.12 18.12 4.70
N SER A 336 7.21 19.08 4.76
CA SER A 336 6.55 19.52 5.97
C SER A 336 5.07 19.15 5.91
N CYS A 337 4.60 18.49 6.96
CA CYS A 337 3.24 17.98 7.09
C CYS A 337 2.62 18.48 8.40
N LYS A 338 1.30 18.59 8.40
CA LYS A 338 0.49 18.95 9.56
C LYS A 338 -0.57 17.89 9.78
N CYS A 339 -0.67 17.33 10.98
CA CYS A 339 -1.74 16.37 11.32
C CYS A 339 -2.48 16.78 12.60
N ASN A 340 -3.68 16.25 12.81
CA ASN A 340 -4.57 16.59 13.93
C ASN A 340 -4.69 15.48 15.00
N HIS A 341 -3.91 14.41 14.91
CA HIS A 341 -3.92 13.27 15.83
C HIS A 341 -2.49 12.87 16.23
N LEU A 342 -2.37 11.87 17.10
CA LEU A 342 -1.11 11.33 17.63
C LEU A 342 -0.98 9.88 17.21
N THR A 343 0.03 9.57 16.41
CA THR A 343 0.32 8.22 15.88
C THR A 343 1.78 8.16 15.43
N HIS A 344 2.14 7.11 14.68
CA HIS A 344 3.39 7.05 13.90
C HIS A 344 3.17 7.69 12.52
N PHE A 345 3.99 8.66 12.15
CA PHE A 345 3.94 9.40 10.88
C PHE A 345 5.11 9.06 9.97
N ALA A 346 4.85 9.09 8.68
CA ALA A 346 5.88 8.99 7.66
C ALA A 346 5.45 9.67 6.35
N VAL A 347 6.39 9.79 5.43
CA VAL A 347 6.16 10.29 4.08
C VAL A 347 6.11 9.10 3.14
N LEU A 348 4.97 8.95 2.46
CA LEU A 348 4.79 7.96 1.43
C LEU A 348 5.08 8.56 0.07
N MET A 349 5.77 7.78 -0.75
CA MET A 349 5.82 7.99 -2.18
C MET A 349 4.98 6.89 -2.80
N SER A 350 3.89 7.29 -3.44
CA SER A 350 3.11 6.38 -4.26
C SER A 350 3.77 6.31 -5.62
N SER A 351 3.95 5.10 -6.18
CA SER A 351 4.00 4.98 -7.64
C SER A 351 2.59 5.19 -8.17
N GLY A 352 2.06 6.41 -7.97
CA GLY A 352 0.80 6.84 -8.52
C GLY A 352 0.95 6.77 -10.02
N GLY A 353 0.18 5.86 -10.64
CA GLY A 353 0.25 5.60 -12.05
C GLY A 353 0.06 6.88 -12.87
N SER A 354 1.17 7.44 -13.35
CA SER A 354 1.19 8.09 -14.65
C SER A 354 0.64 7.14 -15.73
N VAL A 355 0.51 5.84 -15.47
CA VAL A 355 -0.21 4.83 -16.26
C VAL A 355 -1.64 5.25 -16.62
N GLY A 356 -2.40 5.92 -15.74
CA GLY A 356 -3.73 6.42 -16.10
C GLY A 356 -3.64 7.60 -17.07
N VAL A 357 -2.73 8.54 -16.77
CA VAL A 357 -2.59 9.80 -17.50
C VAL A 357 -1.93 9.63 -18.87
N THR A 358 -0.87 8.83 -18.95
CA THR A 358 -0.16 8.54 -20.19
C THR A 358 -0.92 7.57 -21.07
N ASN A 359 -1.59 6.54 -20.53
CA ASN A 359 -2.40 5.65 -21.38
C ASN A 359 -3.66 6.34 -21.92
N TYR A 360 -4.34 7.19 -21.13
CA TYR A 360 -5.43 7.98 -21.73
C TYR A 360 -4.88 8.89 -22.82
N ASN A 361 -3.73 9.55 -22.61
CA ASN A 361 -3.13 10.43 -23.61
C ASN A 361 -2.72 9.65 -24.86
N ILE A 362 -2.14 8.45 -24.72
CA ILE A 362 -1.73 7.62 -25.86
C ILE A 362 -2.95 7.10 -26.62
N LEU A 363 -3.95 6.55 -25.93
CA LEU A 363 -5.18 6.04 -26.56
C LEU A 363 -5.98 7.19 -27.20
N THR A 364 -6.03 8.36 -26.57
CA THR A 364 -6.65 9.58 -27.12
C THR A 364 -5.90 10.08 -28.35
N ARG A 365 -4.56 10.02 -28.36
CA ARG A 365 -3.76 10.39 -29.54
C ARG A 365 -3.93 9.43 -30.71
N ILE A 366 -3.96 8.12 -30.44
CA ILE A 366 -4.19 7.09 -31.46
C ILE A 366 -5.61 7.25 -32.04
N THR A 367 -6.62 7.40 -31.20
CA THR A 367 -8.02 7.61 -31.64
C THR A 367 -8.17 8.92 -32.42
N GLN A 368 -7.55 10.02 -31.96
CA GLN A 368 -7.56 11.30 -32.67
C GLN A 368 -6.94 11.19 -34.08
N LEU A 369 -5.80 10.50 -34.22
CA LEU A 369 -5.17 10.26 -35.53
C LEU A 369 -6.04 9.39 -36.44
N GLY A 370 -6.61 8.29 -35.90
CA GLY A 370 -7.49 7.40 -36.66
C GLY A 370 -8.74 8.10 -37.18
N ILE A 371 -9.38 8.93 -36.34
CA ILE A 371 -10.58 9.70 -36.70
C ILE A 371 -10.28 10.73 -37.78
N ILE A 372 -9.15 11.44 -37.70
CA ILE A 372 -8.78 12.43 -38.73
C ILE A 372 -8.59 11.75 -40.10
N ILE A 373 -7.92 10.60 -40.13
CA ILE A 373 -7.73 9.82 -41.36
C ILE A 373 -9.08 9.33 -41.92
N SER A 374 -9.96 8.83 -41.05
CA SER A 374 -11.32 8.39 -41.44
C SER A 374 -12.15 9.53 -42.02
N LEU A 375 -12.15 10.71 -41.38
CA LEU A 375 -12.85 11.91 -41.86
C LEU A 375 -12.39 12.36 -43.24
N ILE A 376 -11.07 12.31 -43.53
CA ILE A 376 -10.53 12.63 -44.86
C ILE A 376 -11.04 11.63 -45.90
N CYS A 377 -10.98 10.33 -45.58
CA CYS A 377 -11.45 9.26 -46.47
C CYS A 377 -12.96 9.39 -46.78
N LEU A 378 -13.78 9.54 -45.73
CA LEU A 378 -15.23 9.72 -45.85
C LEU A 378 -15.59 10.99 -46.62
N SER A 379 -14.85 12.09 -46.43
CA SER A 379 -15.01 13.33 -47.20
C SER A 379 -14.77 13.12 -48.69
N MET A 380 -13.70 12.41 -49.06
CA MET A 380 -13.40 12.07 -50.45
C MET A 380 -14.48 11.15 -51.07
N CYS A 381 -14.99 10.17 -50.30
CA CYS A 381 -16.12 9.32 -50.74
C CYS A 381 -17.40 10.13 -50.96
N ILE A 382 -17.74 11.06 -50.07
CA ILE A 382 -18.93 11.92 -50.23
C ILE A 382 -18.76 12.83 -51.45
N PHE A 383 -17.59 13.44 -51.62
CA PHE A 383 -17.28 14.33 -52.73
C PHE A 383 -17.39 13.61 -54.08
N THR A 384 -16.81 12.42 -54.22
CA THR A 384 -16.91 11.61 -55.43
C THR A 384 -18.37 11.25 -55.77
N PHE A 385 -19.17 10.82 -54.79
CA PHE A 385 -20.59 10.55 -55.02
C PHE A 385 -21.45 11.78 -55.31
N TRP A 386 -21.00 12.99 -54.95
CA TRP A 386 -21.67 14.25 -55.29
C TRP A 386 -21.29 14.78 -56.68
N PHE A 387 -20.02 14.72 -57.04
CA PHE A 387 -19.53 15.25 -58.32
C PHE A 387 -19.87 14.34 -59.50
N PHE A 388 -19.83 13.01 -59.32
CA PHE A 388 -20.22 12.06 -60.35
C PHE A 388 -21.73 11.78 -60.32
N SER A 389 -22.54 12.82 -60.56
CA SER A 389 -24.01 12.75 -60.60
C SER A 389 -24.55 11.77 -61.65
N GLU A 390 -23.74 11.40 -62.65
CA GLU A 390 -24.09 10.40 -63.68
C GLU A 390 -24.11 8.95 -63.16
N ILE A 391 -23.51 8.66 -62.00
CA ILE A 391 -23.42 7.29 -61.40
C ILE A 391 -24.51 7.11 -60.29
N GLN A 392 -25.55 7.94 -60.31
CA GLN A 392 -26.59 7.93 -59.28
C GLN A 392 -27.50 6.71 -59.43
N SER A 393 -27.27 5.71 -58.58
CA SER A 393 -28.00 4.46 -58.46
C SER A 393 -28.59 4.36 -57.06
N THR A 394 -29.61 3.51 -56.87
CA THR A 394 -30.16 3.19 -55.55
C THR A 394 -29.06 2.73 -54.58
N ARG A 395 -28.07 1.98 -55.08
CA ARG A 395 -26.90 1.53 -54.30
C ARG A 395 -26.01 2.69 -53.86
N THR A 396 -25.65 3.61 -54.77
CA THR A 396 -24.78 4.75 -54.44
C THR A 396 -25.47 5.76 -53.53
N THR A 397 -26.80 5.83 -53.58
CA THR A 397 -27.62 6.63 -52.65
C THR A 397 -27.60 6.06 -51.22
N ILE A 398 -27.68 4.72 -51.06
CA ILE A 398 -27.57 4.05 -49.76
C ILE A 398 -26.17 4.27 -49.16
N HIS A 399 -25.10 4.03 -49.92
CA HIS A 399 -23.73 4.28 -49.46
C HIS A 399 -23.49 5.75 -49.12
N LYS A 400 -24.06 6.69 -49.89
CA LYS A 400 -23.99 8.13 -49.59
C LYS A 400 -24.56 8.46 -48.21
N ASN A 401 -25.72 7.91 -47.86
CA ASN A 401 -26.34 8.14 -46.55
C ASN A 401 -25.59 7.44 -45.40
N LEU A 402 -25.02 6.26 -45.66
CA LEU A 402 -24.14 5.56 -44.71
C LEU A 402 -22.88 6.38 -44.41
N CYS A 403 -22.14 6.80 -45.45
CA CYS A 403 -20.94 7.62 -45.31
C CYS A 403 -21.25 8.97 -44.63
N CYS A 404 -22.38 9.61 -44.96
CA CYS A 404 -22.79 10.87 -44.34
C CYS A 404 -23.10 10.69 -42.85
N SER A 405 -23.77 9.61 -42.46
CA SER A 405 -24.09 9.31 -41.05
C SER A 405 -22.83 9.04 -40.23
N LEU A 406 -21.87 8.28 -40.78
CA LEU A 406 -20.58 8.02 -40.14
C LEU A 406 -19.73 9.30 -40.03
N PHE A 407 -19.67 10.12 -41.08
CA PHE A 407 -18.95 11.39 -41.06
C PHE A 407 -19.48 12.33 -39.97
N LEU A 408 -20.81 12.46 -39.84
CA LEU A 408 -21.43 13.28 -38.80
C LEU A 408 -21.17 12.71 -37.40
N ALA A 409 -21.22 11.39 -37.22
CA ALA A 409 -20.92 10.74 -35.94
C ALA A 409 -19.46 11.00 -35.50
N GLU A 410 -18.50 10.81 -36.41
CA GLU A 410 -17.07 11.04 -36.14
C GLU A 410 -16.76 12.52 -35.88
N LEU A 411 -17.37 13.43 -36.62
CA LEU A 411 -17.22 14.88 -36.40
C LEU A 411 -17.75 15.29 -35.03
N ILE A 412 -18.93 14.80 -34.65
CA ILE A 412 -19.53 15.08 -33.33
C ILE A 412 -18.68 14.49 -32.22
N PHE A 413 -18.14 13.28 -32.39
CA PHE A 413 -17.23 12.67 -31.43
C PHE A 413 -15.94 13.49 -31.25
N LEU A 414 -15.34 13.96 -32.36
CA LEU A 414 -14.12 14.77 -32.34
C LEU A 414 -14.33 16.13 -31.65
N ILE A 415 -15.46 16.79 -31.90
CA ILE A 415 -15.82 18.04 -31.20
C ILE A 415 -16.14 17.76 -29.72
N GLY A 416 -16.81 16.64 -29.45
CA GLY A 416 -17.26 16.22 -28.13
C GLY A 416 -16.14 15.90 -27.15
N ILE A 417 -14.99 15.40 -27.62
CA ILE A 417 -13.88 14.97 -26.76
C ILE A 417 -13.28 16.11 -25.93
N ASN A 418 -13.37 17.36 -26.43
CA ASN A 418 -12.77 18.54 -25.80
C ASN A 418 -13.79 19.42 -25.04
N MET A 419 -15.08 19.07 -25.06
CA MET A 419 -16.17 19.87 -24.48
C MET A 419 -16.80 19.20 -23.25
N ASN A 420 -15.96 18.70 -22.33
CA ASN A 420 -16.39 18.01 -21.10
C ASN A 420 -16.86 18.94 -19.96
N ASN A 421 -16.64 20.25 -20.06
CA ASN A 421 -16.92 21.19 -18.97
C ASN A 421 -18.41 21.50 -18.75
N ASN A 422 -19.27 21.27 -19.75
CA ASN A 422 -20.70 21.59 -19.66
C ASN A 422 -21.53 20.30 -19.73
N LYS A 423 -22.17 19.95 -18.61
CA LYS A 423 -23.04 18.76 -18.49
C LYS A 423 -24.12 18.68 -19.57
N LEU A 424 -24.73 19.83 -19.91
CA LEU A 424 -25.75 19.92 -20.95
C LEU A 424 -25.19 19.64 -22.35
N VAL A 425 -23.98 20.13 -22.65
CA VAL A 425 -23.31 19.88 -23.95
C VAL A 425 -22.86 18.43 -24.07
N CYS A 426 -22.36 17.83 -22.98
CA CYS A 426 -21.98 16.42 -22.95
C CYS A 426 -23.20 15.51 -23.19
N SER A 427 -24.32 15.79 -22.52
CA SER A 427 -25.57 15.03 -22.67
C SER A 427 -26.13 15.12 -24.10
N ILE A 428 -26.17 16.32 -24.69
CA ILE A 428 -26.60 16.52 -26.09
C ILE A 428 -25.67 15.79 -27.07
N THR A 429 -24.36 15.93 -26.88
CA THR A 429 -23.35 15.25 -27.72
C THR A 429 -23.52 13.73 -27.68
N ALA A 430 -23.73 13.15 -26.49
CA ALA A 430 -23.97 11.72 -26.33
C ALA A 430 -25.28 11.28 -27.03
N GLY A 431 -26.35 12.07 -26.93
CA GLY A 431 -27.62 11.82 -27.62
C GLY A 431 -27.47 11.85 -29.15
N LEU A 432 -26.78 12.87 -29.68
CA LEU A 432 -26.52 12.99 -31.12
C LEU A 432 -25.64 11.85 -31.64
N LEU A 433 -24.58 11.49 -30.91
CA LEU A 433 -23.70 10.39 -31.27
C LEU A 433 -24.47 9.06 -31.33
N HIS A 434 -25.33 8.80 -30.34
CA HIS A 434 -26.16 7.61 -30.32
C HIS A 434 -27.11 7.55 -31.53
N TYR A 435 -27.73 8.67 -31.89
CA TYR A 435 -28.59 8.76 -33.07
C TYR A 435 -27.84 8.48 -34.38
N PHE A 436 -26.71 9.14 -34.63
CA PHE A 436 -25.97 8.96 -35.89
C PHE A 436 -25.34 7.57 -36.02
N LEU A 437 -24.91 6.95 -34.91
CA LEU A 437 -24.41 5.58 -34.93
C LEU A 437 -25.53 4.57 -35.23
N LEU A 438 -26.71 4.73 -34.64
CA LEU A 438 -27.89 3.91 -34.97
C LEU A 438 -28.36 4.14 -36.40
N ALA A 439 -28.30 5.36 -36.91
CA ALA A 439 -28.60 5.65 -38.30
C ALA A 439 -27.61 4.97 -39.25
N ALA A 440 -26.31 5.00 -38.94
CA ALA A 440 -25.31 4.26 -39.71
C ALA A 440 -25.60 2.75 -39.69
N PHE A 441 -25.97 2.18 -38.54
CA PHE A 441 -26.37 0.78 -38.43
C PHE A 441 -27.62 0.47 -39.26
N ALA A 442 -28.65 1.32 -39.21
CA ALA A 442 -29.87 1.14 -40.00
C ALA A 442 -29.59 1.21 -41.51
N TRP A 443 -28.75 2.14 -41.98
CA TRP A 443 -28.32 2.22 -43.37
C TRP A 443 -27.47 1.03 -43.80
N MET A 444 -26.60 0.51 -42.92
CA MET A 444 -25.85 -0.72 -43.17
C MET A 444 -26.78 -1.95 -43.28
N CYS A 445 -27.81 -2.05 -42.43
CA CYS A 445 -28.83 -3.10 -42.56
C CYS A 445 -29.63 -2.98 -43.86
N ILE A 446 -30.03 -1.76 -44.26
CA ILE A 446 -30.69 -1.51 -45.55
C ILE A 446 -29.80 -1.94 -46.70
N GLU A 447 -28.50 -1.66 -46.64
CA GLU A 447 -27.53 -2.11 -47.64
C GLU A 447 -27.49 -3.65 -47.75
N GLY A 448 -27.46 -4.35 -46.61
CA GLY A 448 -27.53 -5.81 -46.57
C GLY A 448 -28.82 -6.38 -47.16
N ILE A 449 -29.97 -5.80 -46.82
CA ILE A 449 -31.27 -6.18 -47.39
C ILE A 449 -31.30 -5.90 -48.89
N HIS A 450 -30.76 -4.77 -49.33
CA HIS A 450 -30.70 -4.40 -50.74
C HIS A 450 -29.81 -5.35 -51.55
N LEU A 451 -28.66 -5.77 -51.01
CA LEU A 451 -27.82 -6.82 -51.63
C LEU A 451 -28.57 -8.15 -51.73
N TYR A 452 -29.26 -8.57 -50.67
CA TYR A 452 -30.07 -9.79 -50.67
C TYR A 452 -31.16 -9.77 -51.75
N LEU A 453 -31.89 -8.65 -51.88
CA LEU A 453 -32.94 -8.49 -52.88
C LEU A 453 -32.42 -8.47 -54.32
N ILE A 454 -31.19 -7.96 -54.55
CA ILE A 454 -30.54 -8.03 -55.86
C ILE A 454 -30.21 -9.49 -56.22
N VAL A 455 -29.71 -10.28 -55.27
CA VAL A 455 -29.30 -11.68 -55.49
C VAL A 455 -30.48 -12.61 -55.73
N VAL A 456 -31.58 -12.45 -54.97
CA VAL A 456 -32.76 -13.32 -55.06
C VAL A 456 -33.66 -13.00 -56.27
N GLY A 457 -33.41 -11.90 -56.98
CA GLY A 457 -33.89 -11.71 -58.35
C GLY A 457 -35.41 -11.57 -58.53
N VAL A 458 -36.13 -11.01 -57.56
CA VAL A 458 -37.56 -10.69 -57.73
C VAL A 458 -37.69 -9.28 -58.31
N ILE A 459 -38.46 -9.09 -59.38
CA ILE A 459 -38.71 -7.79 -60.00
C ILE A 459 -39.47 -6.91 -58.99
N TYR A 460 -38.76 -6.01 -58.31
CA TYR A 460 -39.32 -5.10 -57.30
C TYR A 460 -39.51 -3.68 -57.84
N ASN A 461 -40.57 -3.02 -57.37
CA ASN A 461 -40.94 -1.67 -57.79
C ASN A 461 -39.98 -0.63 -57.17
N LYS A 462 -39.06 -0.08 -57.98
CA LYS A 462 -37.93 0.77 -57.54
C LYS A 462 -38.34 2.02 -56.73
N GLY A 463 -39.49 2.62 -57.03
CA GLY A 463 -39.93 3.88 -56.40
C GLY A 463 -40.51 3.73 -54.99
N PHE A 464 -41.29 2.67 -54.74
CA PHE A 464 -41.96 2.45 -53.45
C PHE A 464 -40.95 2.12 -52.34
N LEU A 465 -39.93 1.34 -52.67
CA LEU A 465 -38.91 0.90 -51.73
C LEU A 465 -37.97 2.03 -51.29
N HIS A 466 -37.65 2.96 -52.21
CA HIS A 466 -36.76 4.09 -51.92
C HIS A 466 -37.33 5.01 -50.83
N LYS A 467 -38.63 5.34 -50.89
CA LYS A 467 -39.29 6.14 -49.85
C LYS A 467 -39.33 5.40 -48.51
N ASN A 468 -39.58 4.08 -48.53
CA ASN A 468 -39.65 3.26 -47.32
C ASN A 468 -38.26 3.09 -46.65
N PHE A 469 -37.18 3.00 -47.44
CA PHE A 469 -35.81 2.95 -46.91
C PHE A 469 -35.40 4.23 -46.19
N TYR A 470 -35.76 5.41 -46.71
CA TYR A 470 -35.49 6.67 -46.02
C TYR A 470 -36.26 6.79 -44.70
N VAL A 471 -37.53 6.35 -44.68
CA VAL A 471 -38.33 6.31 -43.45
C VAL A 471 -37.69 5.35 -42.44
N PHE A 472 -37.35 4.13 -42.84
CA PHE A 472 -36.73 3.16 -41.93
C PHE A 472 -35.34 3.62 -41.44
N GLY A 473 -34.50 4.14 -42.33
CA GLY A 473 -33.11 4.50 -42.04
C GLY A 473 -32.94 5.66 -41.06
N TYR A 474 -33.90 6.59 -40.99
CA TYR A 474 -33.82 7.74 -40.08
C TYR A 474 -34.88 7.74 -38.97
N VAL A 475 -36.10 7.27 -39.23
CA VAL A 475 -37.19 7.30 -38.24
C VAL A 475 -36.99 6.21 -37.19
N SER A 476 -36.54 5.01 -37.58
CA SER A 476 -36.31 3.92 -36.62
C SER A 476 -35.25 4.28 -35.56
N PRO A 477 -34.05 4.79 -35.92
CA PRO A 477 -33.09 5.33 -34.96
C PRO A 477 -33.66 6.43 -34.05
N ALA A 478 -34.45 7.36 -34.61
CA ALA A 478 -35.03 8.46 -33.84
C ALA A 478 -36.01 7.96 -32.75
N VAL A 479 -36.82 6.94 -33.06
CA VAL A 479 -37.73 6.31 -32.10
C VAL A 479 -36.96 5.62 -30.97
N VAL A 480 -35.90 4.87 -31.31
CA VAL A 480 -35.07 4.17 -30.31
C VAL A 480 -34.38 5.16 -29.37
N VAL A 481 -33.79 6.23 -29.90
CA VAL A 481 -33.15 7.27 -29.10
C VAL A 481 -34.18 8.03 -28.26
N GLY A 482 -35.36 8.33 -28.82
CA GLY A 482 -36.45 8.98 -28.09
C GLY A 482 -36.94 8.18 -26.89
N ILE A 483 -37.14 6.87 -27.04
CA ILE A 483 -37.52 5.96 -25.94
C ILE A 483 -36.38 5.87 -24.91
N SER A 484 -35.14 5.74 -25.38
CA SER A 484 -33.95 5.65 -24.49
C SER A 484 -33.75 6.92 -23.67
N ALA A 485 -33.96 8.10 -24.27
CA ALA A 485 -33.89 9.38 -23.60
C ALA A 485 -35.05 9.58 -22.62
N ALA A 486 -36.27 9.16 -22.98
CA ALA A 486 -37.44 9.26 -22.11
C ALA A 486 -37.35 8.38 -20.86
N LEU A 487 -36.84 7.14 -21.00
CA LEU A 487 -36.66 6.21 -19.88
C LEU A 487 -35.39 6.47 -19.06
N GLY A 488 -34.40 7.13 -19.67
CA GLY A 488 -33.03 7.13 -19.15
C GLY A 488 -32.27 8.45 -19.30
N TYR A 489 -32.93 9.61 -19.29
CA TYR A 489 -32.26 10.92 -19.42
C TYR A 489 -31.10 11.13 -18.42
N LYS A 490 -31.17 10.49 -17.25
CA LYS A 490 -30.15 10.54 -16.19
C LYS A 490 -28.87 9.76 -16.54
N TYR A 491 -28.92 8.85 -17.51
CA TYR A 491 -27.78 8.06 -17.99
C TYR A 491 -27.02 8.72 -19.16
N TYR A 492 -27.56 9.82 -19.73
CA TYR A 492 -26.85 10.62 -20.74
C TYR A 492 -26.06 11.76 -20.07
N GLY A 493 -24.76 11.54 -19.88
CA GLY A 493 -23.82 12.53 -19.33
C GLY A 493 -22.93 11.95 -18.23
N THR A 494 -22.01 12.76 -17.70
CA THR A 494 -21.12 12.34 -16.61
C THR A 494 -21.88 12.27 -15.29
N THR A 495 -21.65 11.19 -14.54
CA THR A 495 -22.10 11.03 -13.15
C THR A 495 -21.08 11.67 -12.22
N GLU A 496 -21.00 13.00 -12.26
CA GLU A 496 -20.57 13.91 -11.20
C GLU A 496 -20.82 15.33 -11.72
#